data_AF-A0A3B9V8V5-F1
#
_entry.id   AF-A0A3B9V8V5-F1
#
_cell.length_a   1.000
_cell.length_b   1.000
_cell.length_c   1.000
_cell.angle_alpha   90.00
_cell.angle_beta   90.00
_cell.angle_gamma   90.00
#
_symmetry.space_group_name_H-M   'P 1'
#
loop_
_entity.id
_entity.type
_entity.pdbx_description
1 polymer ?
#
loop_
_entity_poly.entity_id
_entity_poly.type
_entity_poly.pdbx_seq_one_letter_code
_entity_poly.pdbx_strand_id
1 'polypeptide(L)'
;MNIVNNKGFTLIEVLVAIVIVSIGLLAVAGMQNTAIYGNASSRDATYAIQLAEEMVDRIRVNAGDTPEIYDNITTTICAGSDPALGDCNQWQSRLQNSGLSGATGTVDVVANVPISKTATITVTVTWGSITTRSVTITTILETW
;
A
#
# COMPACT_ATOMS: atom_id res chain seq x y z
N MET A 1 -5.84 68.36 -14.62
CA MET A 1 -6.64 67.25 -14.07
C MET A 1 -6.49 66.08 -15.03
N ASN A 2 -5.73 65.05 -14.64
CA ASN A 2 -5.40 63.93 -15.53
C ASN A 2 -6.67 63.12 -15.81
N ILE A 3 -7.07 63.05 -17.08
CA ILE A 3 -8.12 62.14 -17.53
C ILE A 3 -7.47 60.76 -17.65
N VAL A 4 -7.78 59.87 -16.70
CA VAL A 4 -7.45 58.44 -16.82
C VAL A 4 -8.27 57.88 -17.97
N ASN A 5 -7.58 57.40 -19.00
CA ASN A 5 -8.16 56.87 -20.24
C ASN A 5 -8.68 55.44 -20.00
N ASN A 6 -9.89 55.30 -19.46
CA ASN A 6 -10.55 54.00 -19.29
C ASN A 6 -11.08 53.48 -20.64
N LYS A 7 -10.21 52.80 -21.40
CA LYS A 7 -10.64 52.04 -22.58
C LYS A 7 -11.42 50.80 -22.10
N GLY A 8 -12.69 50.71 -22.46
CA GLY A 8 -13.52 49.52 -22.19
C GLY A 8 -13.07 48.31 -23.01
N PHE A 9 -13.39 47.10 -22.54
CA PHE A 9 -13.11 45.85 -23.24
C PHE A 9 -13.90 45.72 -24.53
N THR A 10 -13.28 45.15 -25.56
CA THR A 10 -13.99 44.82 -26.81
C THR A 10 -14.67 43.44 -26.69
N LEU A 11 -15.74 43.20 -27.43
CA LEU A 11 -16.44 41.90 -27.42
C LEU A 11 -15.52 40.73 -27.84
N ILE A 12 -14.61 40.98 -28.78
CA ILE A 12 -13.62 39.99 -29.22
C ILE A 12 -12.61 39.66 -28.12
N GLU A 13 -12.23 40.63 -27.29
CA GLU A 13 -11.29 40.46 -26.18
C GLU A 13 -11.88 39.57 -25.08
N VAL A 14 -13.17 39.72 -24.79
CA VAL A 14 -13.88 38.84 -23.85
C VAL A 14 -14.02 37.42 -24.42
N LEU A 15 -14.30 37.27 -25.71
CA LEU A 15 -14.37 35.95 -26.35
C LEU A 15 -13.02 35.23 -26.30
N VAL A 16 -11.92 35.93 -26.62
CA VAL A 16 -10.57 35.38 -26.54
C VAL A 16 -10.22 35.01 -25.09
N ALA A 17 -10.56 35.85 -24.11
CA ALA A 17 -10.35 35.55 -22.69
C ALA A 17 -11.10 34.27 -22.25
N ILE A 18 -12.37 34.12 -22.65
CA ILE A 18 -13.17 32.91 -22.34
C ILE A 18 -12.55 31.67 -22.98
N VAL A 19 -12.07 31.75 -24.22
CA VAL A 19 -11.40 30.62 -24.89
C VAL A 19 -10.14 30.21 -24.13
N ILE A 20 -9.29 31.17 -23.76
CA ILE A 20 -8.05 30.90 -23.01
C ILE A 20 -8.37 30.25 -21.66
N VAL A 21 -9.35 30.79 -20.91
CA VAL A 21 -9.77 30.23 -19.61
C VAL A 21 -10.35 28.83 -19.78
N SER A 22 -11.17 28.61 -20.82
CA SER A 22 -11.79 27.30 -21.07
C SER A 22 -10.73 26.22 -21.34
N ILE A 23 -9.70 26.54 -22.12
CA ILE A 23 -8.56 25.63 -22.37
C ILE A 23 -7.81 25.34 -21.06
N GLY A 24 -7.57 26.37 -20.24
CA GLY A 24 -6.93 26.21 -18.94
C GLY A 24 -7.71 25.29 -17.99
N LEU A 25 -9.03 25.43 -17.92
CA LEU A 25 -9.89 24.59 -17.10
C LEU A 25 -9.90 23.12 -17.56
N LEU A 26 -9.90 22.88 -18.88
CA LEU A 26 -9.80 21.52 -19.44
C LEU A 26 -8.46 20.87 -19.09
N ALA A 27 -7.37 21.62 -19.14
CA ALA A 27 -6.05 21.13 -18.73
C ALA A 27 -6.03 20.71 -17.26
N VAL A 28 -6.62 21.51 -16.36
CA VAL A 28 -6.73 21.17 -14.93
C VAL A 28 -7.62 19.94 -14.71
N ALA A 29 -8.74 19.83 -15.42
CA ALA A 29 -9.60 18.65 -15.34
C ALA A 29 -8.86 17.35 -15.74
N GLY A 30 -7.98 17.41 -16.75
CA GLY A 30 -7.12 16.30 -17.12
C GLY A 30 -6.13 15.90 -16.00
N MET A 31 -5.52 16.88 -15.34
CA MET A 31 -4.60 16.62 -14.21
C MET A 31 -5.32 16.03 -13.00
N GLN A 32 -6.57 16.42 -12.74
CA GLN A 32 -7.36 15.94 -11.60
C GLN A 32 -7.50 14.41 -11.60
N ASN A 33 -7.70 13.81 -12.78
CA ASN A 33 -7.83 12.35 -12.91
C ASN A 33 -6.54 11.64 -12.48
N THR A 34 -5.38 12.15 -12.91
CA THR A 34 -4.07 11.60 -12.53
C THR A 34 -3.83 11.71 -11.03
N ALA A 35 -4.20 12.84 -10.43
CA ALA A 35 -4.10 13.03 -8.98
C ALA A 35 -4.96 12.03 -8.19
N ILE A 36 -6.19 11.75 -8.64
CA ILE A 36 -7.09 10.78 -8.01
C ILE A 36 -6.48 9.38 -8.03
N TYR A 37 -6.01 8.92 -9.20
CA TYR A 37 -5.37 7.61 -9.31
C TYR A 37 -4.07 7.50 -8.51
N GLY A 38 -3.24 8.55 -8.53
CA GLY A 38 -2.03 8.62 -7.73
C GLY A 38 -2.32 8.49 -6.24
N ASN A 39 -3.32 9.24 -5.74
CA ASN A 39 -3.74 9.19 -4.34
C ASN A 39 -4.31 7.82 -3.95
N ALA A 40 -5.16 7.21 -4.79
CA ALA A 40 -5.69 5.88 -4.54
C ALA A 40 -4.56 4.84 -4.47
N SER A 41 -3.64 4.87 -5.44
CA SER A 41 -2.45 4.03 -5.49
C SER A 41 -1.58 4.14 -4.23
N SER A 42 -1.34 5.38 -3.76
CA SER A 42 -0.55 5.63 -2.55
C SER A 42 -1.26 5.13 -1.30
N ARG A 43 -2.58 5.35 -1.19
CA ARG A 43 -3.40 4.82 -0.07
C ARG A 43 -3.33 3.29 -0.02
N ASP A 44 -3.47 2.64 -1.17
CA ASP A 44 -3.41 1.18 -1.26
C ASP A 44 -2.05 0.65 -0.79
N ALA A 45 -0.95 1.29 -1.20
CA ALA A 45 0.39 0.95 -0.73
C ALA A 45 0.54 1.16 0.79
N THR A 46 0.00 2.25 1.35
CA THR A 46 0.00 2.48 2.80
C THR A 46 -0.73 1.38 3.55
N TYR A 47 -1.91 0.96 3.10
CA TYR A 47 -2.63 -0.14 3.73
C TYR A 47 -1.89 -1.48 3.61
N ALA A 48 -1.28 -1.77 2.46
CA ALA A 48 -0.47 -2.98 2.30
C ALA A 48 0.75 -3.00 3.25
N ILE A 49 1.44 -1.86 3.42
CA ILE A 49 2.54 -1.72 4.38
C ILE A 49 2.04 -1.99 5.80
N GLN A 50 0.95 -1.34 6.21
CA GLN A 50 0.37 -1.53 7.55
C GLN A 50 -0.01 -2.99 7.82
N LEU A 51 -0.55 -3.69 6.82
CA LEU A 51 -0.90 -5.11 6.96
C LEU A 51 0.34 -6.02 7.04
N ALA A 52 1.43 -5.67 6.35
CA ALA A 52 2.70 -6.39 6.47
C ALA A 52 3.34 -6.16 7.85
N GLU A 53 3.36 -4.91 8.32
CA GLU A 53 3.85 -4.54 9.66
C GLU A 53 3.03 -5.24 10.76
N GLU A 54 1.70 -5.26 10.64
CA GLU A 54 0.82 -5.96 11.59
C GLU A 54 1.21 -7.45 11.72
N MET A 55 1.52 -8.11 10.61
CA MET A 55 1.93 -9.52 10.64
C MET A 55 3.33 -9.70 11.23
N VAL A 56 4.29 -8.83 10.89
CA VAL A 56 5.63 -8.85 11.52
C VAL A 56 5.52 -8.68 13.03
N ASP A 57 4.69 -7.75 13.50
CA ASP A 57 4.48 -7.50 14.93
C ASP A 57 3.78 -8.67 15.62
N ARG A 58 2.82 -9.32 14.97
CA ARG A 58 2.22 -10.57 15.49
C ARG A 58 3.26 -11.65 15.67
N ILE A 59 4.11 -11.88 14.66
CA ILE A 59 5.19 -12.88 14.76
C ILE A 59 6.13 -12.51 15.92
N ARG A 60 6.52 -11.24 16.04
CA ARG A 60 7.38 -10.76 17.14
C ARG A 60 6.80 -11.01 18.53
N VAL A 61 5.49 -10.86 18.69
CA VAL A 61 4.82 -11.02 19.98
C VAL A 61 4.50 -12.49 20.28
N ASN A 62 4.09 -13.25 19.27
CA ASN A 62 3.49 -14.57 19.45
C ASN A 62 4.44 -15.74 19.12
N ALA A 63 5.50 -15.52 18.35
CA ALA A 63 6.42 -16.61 17.95
C ALA A 63 7.19 -17.20 19.14
N GLY A 64 7.40 -16.44 20.20
CA GLY A 64 8.26 -16.84 21.32
C GLY A 64 9.63 -17.29 20.80
N ASP A 65 10.03 -18.50 21.16
CA ASP A 65 11.33 -19.07 20.79
C ASP A 65 11.26 -19.90 19.49
N THR A 66 10.10 -20.00 18.85
CA THR A 66 9.84 -20.90 17.72
C THR A 66 9.26 -20.15 16.51
N PRO A 67 9.97 -19.19 15.88
CA PRO A 67 9.46 -18.48 14.70
C PRO A 67 9.23 -19.38 13.49
N GLU A 68 9.81 -20.57 13.45
CA GLU A 68 9.64 -21.54 12.35
C GLU A 68 8.20 -22.01 12.19
N ILE A 69 7.35 -21.87 13.23
CA ILE A 69 5.91 -22.18 13.11
C ILE A 69 5.17 -21.25 12.15
N TYR A 70 5.78 -20.10 11.81
CA TYR A 70 5.27 -19.14 10.83
C TYR A 70 5.84 -19.36 9.42
N ASP A 71 6.68 -20.37 9.21
CA ASP A 71 7.25 -20.66 7.90
C ASP A 71 6.18 -21.15 6.91
N ASN A 72 6.32 -20.76 5.64
CA ASN A 72 5.41 -21.10 4.54
C ASN A 72 3.93 -20.74 4.78
N ILE A 73 3.64 -19.71 5.57
CA ILE A 73 2.27 -19.21 5.68
C ILE A 73 1.85 -18.56 4.36
N THR A 74 0.66 -18.89 3.90
CA THR A 74 -0.03 -18.17 2.82
C THR A 74 -1.47 -17.86 3.22
N THR A 75 -1.95 -16.65 2.97
CA THR A 75 -3.34 -16.29 3.25
C THR A 75 -4.32 -16.84 2.21
N THR A 76 -3.86 -17.61 1.22
CA THR A 76 -4.77 -18.41 0.36
C THR A 76 -5.24 -19.65 1.08
N ILE A 77 -4.36 -20.28 1.88
CA ILE A 77 -4.65 -21.46 2.70
C ILE A 77 -3.85 -21.29 3.99
N CYS A 78 -4.48 -20.72 5.02
CA CYS A 78 -3.86 -20.65 6.34
C CYS A 78 -3.66 -22.07 6.88
N ALA A 79 -2.40 -22.45 7.06
CA ALA A 79 -1.98 -23.75 7.56
C ALA A 79 -0.93 -23.56 8.66
N GLY A 80 -0.74 -24.59 9.50
CA GLY A 80 0.18 -24.56 10.64
C GLY A 80 -0.52 -24.87 11.95
N SER A 81 0.15 -24.54 13.06
CA SER A 81 -0.36 -24.69 14.43
C SER A 81 -0.52 -23.33 15.11
N ASP A 82 -1.31 -23.25 16.17
CA ASP A 82 -1.40 -22.02 16.97
C ASP A 82 -0.07 -21.69 17.66
N PRO A 83 0.27 -20.40 17.81
CA PRO A 83 -0.52 -19.21 17.46
C PRO A 83 -0.52 -18.81 15.97
N ALA A 84 0.37 -19.38 15.15
CA ALA A 84 0.53 -19.01 13.74
C ALA A 84 -0.74 -19.20 12.89
N LEU A 85 -1.48 -20.29 13.12
CA LEU A 85 -2.75 -20.53 12.43
C LEU A 85 -3.79 -19.44 12.76
N GLY A 86 -3.98 -19.14 14.05
CA GLY A 86 -4.85 -18.07 14.50
C GLY A 86 -4.48 -16.69 13.92
N ASP A 87 -3.19 -16.35 13.91
CA ASP A 87 -2.70 -15.09 13.33
C ASP A 87 -2.91 -15.03 11.82
N CYS A 88 -2.62 -16.11 11.09
CA CYS A 88 -2.87 -16.17 9.65
C CYS A 88 -4.35 -15.94 9.33
N ASN A 89 -5.26 -16.61 10.05
CA ASN A 89 -6.71 -16.46 9.81
C ASN A 89 -7.18 -15.02 10.06
N GLN A 90 -6.68 -14.38 11.13
CA GLN A 90 -6.98 -12.97 11.39
C GLN A 90 -6.41 -12.06 10.30
N TRP A 91 -5.15 -12.28 9.90
CA TRP A 91 -4.48 -11.50 8.86
C TRP A 91 -5.16 -11.66 7.50
N GLN A 92 -5.55 -12.87 7.13
CA GLN A 92 -6.33 -13.16 5.92
C GLN A 92 -7.65 -12.37 5.92
N SER A 93 -8.40 -12.40 7.02
CA SER A 93 -9.64 -11.64 7.15
C SER A 93 -9.39 -10.14 6.99
N ARG A 94 -8.30 -9.61 7.56
CA ARG A 94 -7.91 -8.20 7.44
C ARG A 94 -7.53 -7.82 6.01
N LEU A 95 -6.78 -8.66 5.32
CA LEU A 95 -6.43 -8.50 3.90
C LEU A 95 -7.68 -8.49 3.02
N GLN A 96 -8.61 -9.43 3.22
CA GLN A 96 -9.86 -9.50 2.45
C GLN A 96 -10.77 -8.29 2.69
N ASN A 97 -10.78 -7.74 3.91
CA ASN A 97 -11.59 -6.58 4.28
C ASN A 97 -10.88 -5.22 4.06
N SER A 98 -9.65 -5.21 3.55
CA SER A 98 -8.85 -3.99 3.35
C SER A 98 -9.32 -3.11 2.18
N GLY A 99 -10.12 -3.67 1.27
CA GLY A 99 -10.49 -3.03 0.01
C GLY A 99 -9.40 -3.11 -1.07
N LEU A 100 -8.24 -3.70 -0.76
CA LEU A 100 -7.20 -4.00 -1.75
C LEU A 100 -7.66 -5.16 -2.65
N SER A 101 -7.70 -4.90 -3.95
CA SER A 101 -8.10 -5.92 -4.93
C SER A 101 -7.08 -7.06 -5.00
N GLY A 102 -7.51 -8.32 -4.86
CA GLY A 102 -6.62 -9.47 -4.99
C GLY A 102 -5.54 -9.59 -3.91
N ALA A 103 -5.77 -8.99 -2.73
CA ALA A 103 -4.79 -8.97 -1.67
C ALA A 103 -4.49 -10.37 -1.11
N THR A 104 -3.21 -10.71 -1.05
CA THR A 104 -2.69 -11.96 -0.49
C THR A 104 -1.44 -11.66 0.33
N GLY A 105 -1.15 -12.52 1.30
CA GLY A 105 0.01 -12.41 2.18
C GLY A 105 0.76 -13.73 2.24
N THR A 106 2.09 -13.65 2.31
CA THR A 106 2.97 -14.79 2.59
C THR A 106 3.96 -14.47 3.70
N VAL A 107 4.38 -15.50 4.43
CA VAL A 107 5.48 -15.43 5.39
C VAL A 107 6.44 -16.58 5.12
N ASP A 108 7.72 -16.24 5.00
CA ASP A 108 8.81 -17.19 4.86
C ASP A 108 9.78 -16.99 6.03
N VAL A 109 10.20 -18.08 6.67
CA VAL A 109 11.10 -18.06 7.82
C VAL A 109 12.30 -18.93 7.52
N VAL A 110 13.48 -18.31 7.48
CA VAL A 110 14.74 -18.98 7.14
C VAL A 110 15.70 -18.90 8.32
N ALA A 111 16.16 -20.06 8.81
CA ALA A 111 17.18 -20.11 9.85
C ALA A 111 18.51 -19.52 9.35
N ASN A 112 19.16 -18.71 10.18
CA ASN A 112 20.40 -18.02 9.81
C ASN A 112 21.63 -18.88 10.11
N VAL A 113 21.97 -19.82 9.23
CA VAL A 113 23.18 -20.65 9.42
C VAL A 113 24.45 -19.85 9.08
N PRO A 114 25.52 -19.84 9.91
CA PRO A 114 25.75 -20.66 11.12
C PRO A 114 25.39 -19.97 12.45
N ILE A 115 24.75 -18.80 12.42
CA ILE A 115 24.35 -18.06 13.62
C ILE A 115 23.27 -18.87 14.32
N SER A 116 23.67 -19.59 15.36
CA SER A 116 22.73 -20.32 16.19
C SER A 116 21.68 -19.35 16.71
N LYS A 117 20.46 -19.84 16.87
CA LYS A 117 19.43 -19.12 17.61
C LYS A 117 18.92 -17.84 16.93
N THR A 118 18.94 -17.78 15.60
CA THR A 118 18.36 -16.65 14.86
C THR A 118 17.67 -17.11 13.56
N ALA A 119 16.57 -16.46 13.23
CA ALA A 119 15.84 -16.68 11.98
C ALA A 119 15.50 -15.36 11.30
N THR A 120 15.62 -15.32 9.97
CA THR A 120 15.17 -14.22 9.12
C THR A 120 13.73 -14.50 8.69
N ILE A 121 12.83 -13.59 9.03
CA ILE A 121 11.42 -13.64 8.67
C ILE A 121 11.17 -12.62 7.56
N THR A 122 10.54 -13.07 6.49
CA THR A 122 10.16 -12.26 5.35
C THR A 122 8.65 -12.30 5.20
N VAL A 123 7.99 -11.16 5.43
CA VAL A 123 6.55 -11.00 5.22
C VAL A 123 6.33 -10.25 3.92
N THR A 124 5.53 -10.82 3.02
CA THR A 124 5.18 -10.19 1.75
C THR A 124 3.67 -10.02 1.64
N VAL A 125 3.21 -8.80 1.39
CA VAL A 125 1.82 -8.51 1.00
C VAL A 125 1.80 -8.16 -0.47
N THR A 126 0.93 -8.85 -1.22
CA THR A 126 0.75 -8.67 -2.65
C THR A 126 -0.68 -8.23 -2.93
N TRP A 127 -0.88 -7.23 -3.79
CA TRP A 127 -2.20 -6.75 -4.19
C TRP A 127 -2.23 -6.33 -5.66
N GLY A 128 -3.44 -6.21 -6.20
CA GLY A 128 -3.72 -5.91 -7.60
C GLY A 128 -4.12 -7.15 -8.40
N SER A 129 -5.18 -7.02 -9.20
CA SER A 129 -5.72 -8.12 -10.01
C SER A 129 -5.13 -8.22 -11.42
N ILE A 130 -4.65 -7.10 -11.99
CA ILE A 130 -4.06 -7.04 -13.34
C ILE A 130 -2.60 -6.64 -13.25
N THR A 131 -2.34 -5.50 -12.60
CA THR A 131 -0.99 -5.08 -12.25
C THR A 131 -0.76 -5.41 -10.80
N THR A 132 -0.01 -6.49 -10.57
CA THR A 132 0.36 -6.94 -9.23
C THR A 132 1.47 -6.06 -8.66
N ARG A 133 1.31 -5.69 -7.41
CA ARG A 133 2.26 -4.93 -6.60
C ARG A 133 2.50 -5.69 -5.31
N SER A 134 3.67 -5.51 -4.73
CA SER A 134 4.00 -6.11 -3.46
C SER A 134 4.79 -5.16 -2.57
N VAL A 135 4.69 -5.41 -1.27
CA VAL A 135 5.56 -4.87 -0.24
C VAL A 135 6.12 -6.05 0.53
N THR A 136 7.42 -5.98 0.81
CA THR A 136 8.13 -7.02 1.55
C THR A 136 8.86 -6.38 2.73
N ILE A 137 8.63 -6.92 3.92
CA ILE A 137 9.31 -6.52 5.16
C ILE A 137 10.11 -7.72 5.65
N THR A 138 11.40 -7.51 5.89
CA THR A 138 12.31 -8.54 6.41
C THR A 138 12.83 -8.14 7.77
N THR A 139 12.75 -9.03 8.75
CA THR A 139 13.28 -8.84 10.10
C THR A 139 14.03 -10.09 10.55
N ILE A 140 14.95 -9.92 11.50
CA ILE A 140 15.59 -11.05 12.19
C ILE A 140 14.99 -11.15 13.58
N LEU A 141 14.72 -12.36 14.05
CA LEU A 141 14.38 -12.66 15.44
C LEU A 141 15.38 -13.63 16.04
N GLU A 142 15.65 -13.47 17.33
CA GLU A 142 16.39 -14.43 18.14
C GLU A 142 15.46 -15.55 18.61
N THR A 143 15.94 -16.78 18.57
CA THR A 143 15.24 -18.01 18.97
C THR A 143 16.01 -18.61 20.13
N TRP A 144 15.50 -18.52 21.36
CA TRP A 144 16.32 -18.67 22.58
C TRP A 144 16.94 -20.06 22.83
#